data_AF-A0A919IXF1-F1
#
_entry.id   AF-A0A919IXF1-F1
#
_cell.length_a   1.000
_cell.length_b   1.000
_cell.length_c   1.000
_cell.angle_alpha   90.00
_cell.angle_beta   90.00
_cell.angle_gamma   90.00
#
_symmetry.space_group_name_H-M   'P 1'
#
loop_
_entity.id
_entity.type
_entity.pdbx_description
1 polymer ?
#
loop_
_entity_poly.entity_id
_entity_poly.type
_entity_poly.pdbx_seq_one_letter_code
_entity_poly.pdbx_strand_id
1 'polypeptide(L)'
;MARRTTSTAGPAGLAALRSAIGRLVESDRIDAWVTGLPDEALIQFMAPLEMLSFQYYLDPPPHHRHLVKAARVTCESMHAVLDRCPPDLADALCRIDTELGRHPA
;
A
#
# COMPACT_ATOMS: atom_id res chain seq x y z
N MET A 1 -1.95 28.63 2.85
CA MET A 1 -2.34 27.66 3.91
C MET A 1 -3.20 26.57 3.27
N ALA A 2 -2.63 25.42 2.90
CA ALA A 2 -3.38 24.33 2.31
C ALA A 2 -4.12 23.55 3.42
N ARG A 3 -5.44 23.46 3.28
CA ARG A 3 -6.35 22.75 4.20
C ARG A 3 -5.94 21.27 4.21
N ARG A 4 -5.41 20.81 5.34
CA ARG A 4 -5.18 19.37 5.60
C ARG A 4 -6.54 18.70 5.64
N THR A 5 -6.97 18.11 4.52
CA THR A 5 -8.10 17.18 4.49
C THR A 5 -7.67 15.94 5.25
N THR A 6 -7.98 15.91 6.55
CA THR A 6 -7.94 14.69 7.34
C THR A 6 -9.04 13.78 6.81
N SER A 7 -8.74 12.97 5.80
CA SER A 7 -9.58 11.84 5.44
C SER A 7 -9.48 10.81 6.56
N THR A 8 -10.34 10.95 7.56
CA THR A 8 -10.70 9.86 8.46
C THR A 8 -11.60 8.94 7.64
N ALA A 9 -11.01 7.97 6.96
CA ALA A 9 -11.74 6.84 6.41
C ALA A 9 -12.61 6.27 7.53
N GLY A 10 -13.93 6.38 7.40
CA GLY A 10 -14.87 5.78 8.34
C GLY A 10 -14.71 4.24 8.36
N PRO A 11 -15.47 3.52 9.20
CA PRO A 11 -15.35 2.06 9.32
C PRO A 11 -15.44 1.32 7.98
N ALA A 12 -16.29 1.80 7.06
CA ALA A 12 -16.41 1.28 5.70
C ALA A 12 -15.14 1.46 4.86
N GLY A 13 -14.46 2.61 4.99
CA GLY A 13 -13.19 2.87 4.30
C GLY A 13 -12.03 2.05 4.87
N LEU A 14 -12.02 1.77 6.18
CA LEU A 14 -11.03 0.88 6.78
C LEU A 14 -11.18 -0.57 6.31
N ALA A 15 -12.42 -1.05 6.16
CA ALA A 15 -12.69 -2.38 5.61
C ALA A 15 -12.27 -2.49 4.14
N ALA A 16 -12.56 -1.47 3.33
CA ALA A 16 -12.15 -1.39 1.93
C ALA A 16 -10.62 -1.34 1.78
N LEU A 17 -9.95 -0.51 2.58
CA LEU A 17 -8.48 -0.45 2.64
C LEU A 17 -7.88 -1.80 3.00
N ARG A 18 -8.36 -2.44 4.07
CA ARG A 18 -7.86 -3.76 4.48
C ARG A 18 -8.09 -4.81 3.38
N SER A 19 -9.23 -4.77 2.70
CA SER A 19 -9.51 -5.65 1.57
C SER A 19 -8.55 -5.42 0.39
N ALA A 20 -8.22 -4.16 0.08
CA ALA A 20 -7.24 -3.84 -0.95
C ALA A 20 -5.83 -4.35 -0.59
N ILE A 21 -5.41 -4.16 0.66
CA ILE A 21 -4.12 -4.67 1.17
C ILE A 21 -4.12 -6.21 1.16
N GLY A 22 -5.20 -6.86 1.61
CA GLY A 22 -5.31 -8.32 1.61
C GLY A 22 -5.15 -8.90 0.20
N ARG A 23 -5.81 -8.30 -0.81
CA ARG A 23 -5.63 -8.71 -2.21
C ARG A 23 -4.18 -8.58 -2.70
N LEU A 24 -3.41 -7.62 -2.19
CA LEU A 24 -2.00 -7.48 -2.54
C LEU A 24 -1.16 -8.54 -1.82
N VAL A 25 -1.34 -8.69 -0.51
CA VAL A 25 -0.53 -9.57 0.36
C VAL A 25 -0.80 -11.05 0.08
N GLU A 26 -2.04 -11.40 -0.25
CA GLU A 26 -2.49 -12.78 -0.51
C GLU A 26 -2.50 -13.14 -2.01
N SER A 27 -1.87 -12.32 -2.86
CA SER A 27 -1.90 -12.50 -4.31
C SER A 27 -1.00 -13.63 -4.82
N ASP A 28 -0.07 -14.12 -4.02
CA ASP A 28 1.07 -14.95 -4.43
C ASP A 28 1.93 -14.32 -5.56
N ARG A 29 1.82 -13.00 -5.76
CA ARG A 29 2.53 -12.27 -6.85
C ARG A 29 3.86 -11.66 -6.43
N ILE A 30 4.17 -11.62 -5.12
CA ILE A 30 5.36 -10.93 -4.60
C ILE A 30 6.64 -11.46 -5.26
N ASP A 31 6.81 -12.78 -5.36
CA ASP A 31 7.99 -13.40 -6.00
C ASP A 31 8.12 -13.02 -7.49
N ALA A 32 6.99 -12.94 -8.19
CA ALA A 32 6.95 -12.52 -9.59
C ALA A 32 7.32 -11.04 -9.74
N TRP A 33 6.89 -10.18 -8.82
CA TRP A 33 7.27 -8.77 -8.82
C TRP A 33 8.75 -8.57 -8.51
N VAL A 34 9.31 -9.30 -7.55
CA VAL A 34 10.75 -9.29 -7.24
C VAL A 34 11.58 -9.61 -8.48
N THR A 35 11.17 -10.63 -9.24
CA THR A 35 11.91 -11.04 -10.44
C THR A 35 11.81 -10.00 -11.58
N GLY A 36 10.72 -9.22 -11.62
CA GLY A 36 10.48 -8.23 -12.67
C GLY A 36 10.99 -6.82 -12.37
N LEU A 37 11.44 -6.55 -11.15
CA LEU A 37 11.95 -5.24 -10.74
C LEU A 37 13.45 -5.12 -11.01
N PRO A 38 13.95 -3.92 -11.38
CA PRO A 38 15.39 -3.68 -11.48
C PRO A 38 16.04 -3.71 -10.08
N ASP A 39 17.27 -4.21 -10.00
CA ASP A 39 18.00 -4.43 -8.74
C ASP A 39 18.05 -3.17 -7.84
N GLU A 40 18.28 -2.00 -8.44
CA GLU A 40 18.32 -0.73 -7.73
C GLU A 40 16.98 -0.31 -7.10
N ALA A 41 15.87 -0.87 -7.60
CA ALA A 41 14.54 -0.64 -7.08
C ALA A 41 14.18 -1.65 -5.98
N LEU A 42 14.72 -2.87 -6.00
CA LEU A 42 14.33 -3.95 -5.08
C LEU A 42 14.26 -3.52 -3.62
N ILE A 43 15.25 -2.79 -3.10
CA ILE A 43 15.26 -2.34 -1.70
C ILE A 43 14.12 -1.35 -1.41
N GLN A 44 13.86 -0.43 -2.34
CA GLN A 44 12.82 0.60 -2.21
C GLN A 44 11.41 -0.01 -2.28
N PHE A 45 11.30 -1.20 -2.88
CA PHE A 45 10.06 -1.93 -3.04
C PHE A 45 9.81 -2.96 -1.93
N MET A 46 10.81 -3.77 -1.61
CA MET A 46 10.65 -4.92 -0.73
C MET A 46 10.39 -4.52 0.71
N ALA A 47 11.17 -3.58 1.25
CA ALA A 47 11.01 -3.20 2.65
C ALA A 47 9.61 -2.60 2.95
N PRO A 48 9.05 -1.70 2.12
CA PRO A 48 7.69 -1.22 2.33
C PRO A 48 6.59 -2.28 2.13
N LEU A 49 6.76 -3.20 1.18
CA LEU A 49 5.80 -4.29 0.95
C LEU A 49 5.81 -5.32 2.09
N GLU A 50 6.98 -5.70 2.59
CA GLU A 50 7.12 -6.57 3.75
C GLU A 50 6.48 -5.93 4.98
N MET A 51 6.80 -4.67 5.28
CA MET A 51 6.20 -3.95 6.40
C MET A 51 4.67 -3.93 6.30
N LEU A 52 4.12 -3.65 5.11
CA LEU A 52 2.68 -3.65 4.89
C LEU A 52 2.06 -5.03 5.14
N SER A 53 2.72 -6.08 4.64
CA SER A 53 2.31 -7.47 4.80
C SER A 53 2.32 -7.90 6.27
N PHE A 54 3.37 -7.54 7.01
CA PHE A 54 3.45 -7.78 8.45
C PHE A 54 2.30 -7.10 9.21
N GLN A 55 2.04 -5.83 8.94
CA GLN A 55 0.95 -5.11 9.63
C GLN A 55 -0.44 -5.66 9.25
N TYR A 56 -0.62 -6.17 8.03
CA TYR A 56 -1.88 -6.82 7.64
C TYR A 56 -2.23 -7.99 8.56
N TYR A 57 -1.25 -8.84 8.90
CA TYR A 57 -1.45 -9.98 9.79
C TYR A 57 -1.46 -9.62 11.28
N LEU A 58 -0.65 -8.63 11.70
CA LEU A 58 -0.48 -8.28 13.12
C LEU A 58 -1.54 -7.30 13.66
N ASP A 59 -2.23 -6.54 12.81
CA ASP A 59 -3.22 -5.53 13.22
C ASP A 59 -4.65 -5.93 12.77
N PRO A 60 -5.23 -6.99 13.39
CA PRO A 60 -6.56 -7.47 13.04
C PRO A 60 -7.65 -6.44 13.39
N PRO A 61 -8.85 -6.59 12.80
CA PRO A 61 -9.98 -5.73 13.15
C PRO A 61 -10.27 -5.73 14.66
N PRO A 62 -10.75 -4.62 15.23
CA PRO A 62 -11.11 -3.34 14.58
C PRO A 62 -9.99 -2.28 14.61
N HIS A 63 -8.79 -2.58 15.13
CA HIS A 63 -7.84 -1.58 15.60
C HIS A 63 -6.78 -1.11 14.58
N HIS A 64 -7.12 -1.10 13.28
CA HIS A 64 -6.29 -0.89 12.05
C HIS A 64 -5.34 0.33 11.97
N ARG A 65 -5.01 0.99 13.06
CA ARG A 65 -4.18 2.18 13.14
C ARG A 65 -2.78 1.93 12.57
N HIS A 66 -2.17 0.79 12.87
CA HIS A 66 -0.82 0.48 12.37
C HIS A 66 -0.87 0.06 10.92
N LEU A 67 -1.92 -0.66 10.50
CA LEU A 67 -2.16 -1.00 9.10
C LEU A 67 -2.33 0.25 8.23
N VAL A 68 -3.13 1.23 8.66
CA VAL A 68 -3.32 2.50 7.94
C VAL A 68 -2.00 3.28 7.84
N LYS A 69 -1.21 3.31 8.92
CA LYS A 69 0.09 3.98 8.92
C LYS A 69 1.06 3.30 7.96
N ALA A 70 1.14 1.97 7.97
CA ALA A 70 1.97 1.21 7.06
C ALA A 70 1.57 1.45 5.60
N ALA A 71 0.27 1.37 5.29
CA ALA A 71 -0.23 1.65 3.93
C ALA A 71 0.19 3.04 3.43
N ARG A 72 0.08 4.07 4.26
CA ARG A 72 0.53 5.43 3.90
C ARG A 72 2.01 5.50 3.60
N VAL A 73 2.83 4.92 4.47
CA VAL A 73 4.30 4.91 4.29
C VAL A 73 4.69 4.12 3.05
N THR A 74 4.03 2.99 2.79
CA THR A 74 4.26 2.17 1.60
C THR A 74 3.94 2.95 0.32
N CYS A 75 2.75 3.57 0.22
CA CYS A 75 2.39 4.41 -0.91
C CYS A 75 3.36 5.59 -1.09
N GLU A 76 3.70 6.32 -0.01
CA GLU A 76 4.65 7.45 -0.07
C GLU A 76 6.04 7.03 -0.54
N SER A 77 6.53 5.86 -0.08
CA SER A 77 7.87 5.37 -0.40
C SER A 77 7.98 4.86 -1.84
N MET A 78 6.90 4.29 -2.36
CA MET A 78 6.89 3.67 -3.69
C MET A 78 6.41 4.62 -4.80
N HIS A 79 5.79 5.76 -4.47
CA HIS A 79 5.27 6.71 -5.45
C HIS A 79 6.35 7.19 -6.45
N ALA A 80 7.56 7.50 -5.96
CA ALA A 80 8.67 7.99 -6.79
C ALA A 80 9.21 6.95 -7.79
N VAL A 81 8.80 5.69 -7.64
CA VAL A 81 9.26 4.56 -8.45
C VAL A 81 8.11 3.78 -9.10
N LEU A 82 6.88 4.33 -9.09
CA LEU A 82 5.71 3.67 -9.67
C LEU A 82 5.90 3.32 -11.15
N ASP A 83 6.51 4.20 -11.94
CA ASP A 83 6.77 3.99 -13.36
C ASP A 83 7.75 2.83 -13.65
N ARG A 84 8.44 2.33 -12.61
CA ARG A 84 9.37 1.19 -12.69
C ARG A 84 8.75 -0.11 -12.17
N CYS A 85 7.50 -0.06 -11.68
CA CYS A 85 6.79 -1.24 -11.19
C CYS A 85 6.28 -2.10 -12.34
N PRO A 86 6.09 -3.41 -12.10
CA PRO A 86 5.09 -4.18 -12.81
C PRO A 86 3.72 -3.47 -12.78
N PRO A 87 2.97 -3.42 -13.90
CA PRO A 87 1.72 -2.67 -13.98
C PRO A 87 0.66 -3.11 -12.96
N ASP A 88 0.59 -4.41 -12.67
CA ASP A 88 -0.36 -4.97 -11.69
C ASP A 88 -0.03 -4.56 -10.24
N LEU A 89 1.25 -4.39 -9.91
CA LEU A 89 1.68 -3.82 -8.63
C LEU A 89 1.33 -2.33 -8.53
N ALA A 90 1.58 -1.56 -9.59
CA ALA A 90 1.20 -0.15 -9.63
C ALA A 90 -0.31 0.03 -9.44
N ASP A 91 -1.12 -0.78 -10.12
CA ASP A 91 -2.58 -0.80 -9.95
C ASP A 91 -3.00 -1.13 -8.51
N ALA A 92 -2.33 -2.09 -7.87
CA ALA A 92 -2.62 -2.45 -6.48
C ALA A 92 -2.30 -1.30 -5.51
N LEU A 93 -1.18 -0.61 -5.71
CA LEU A 93 -0.78 0.56 -4.91
C LEU A 93 -1.73 1.75 -5.13
N CYS A 94 -2.13 2.03 -6.37
CA CYS A 94 -3.11 3.07 -6.70
C CYS A 94 -4.47 2.81 -6.02
N ARG A 95 -4.92 1.56 -5.95
CA ARG A 95 -6.14 1.19 -5.22
C ARG A 95 -5.98 1.46 -3.73
N ILE A 96 -4.86 1.10 -3.12
CA ILE A 96 -4.60 1.38 -1.69
C ILE A 96 -4.58 2.89 -1.43
N ASP A 97 -3.95 3.68 -2.28
CA ASP A 97 -3.88 5.15 -2.12
C ASP A 97 -5.26 5.81 -2.24
N THR A 98 -6.08 5.31 -3.17
CA THR A 98 -7.49 5.71 -3.30
C THR A 98 -8.28 5.47 -2.02
N GLU A 99 -8.15 4.27 -1.42
CA GLU A 99 -8.81 3.94 -0.14
C GLU A 99 -8.26 4.74 1.06
N LEU A 100 -7.01 5.21 0.98
CA LEU A 100 -6.44 6.15 1.94
C LEU A 100 -7.00 7.59 1.78
N GLY A 101 -7.78 7.85 0.73
CA GLY A 101 -8.31 9.18 0.40
C GLY A 101 -7.23 10.12 -0.17
N ARG A 102 -6.17 9.57 -0.75
CA ARG A 102 -5.13 10.30 -1.47
C ARG A 102 -5.29 9.94 -2.95
N HIS A 103 -5.83 10.88 -3.72
CA HIS A 103 -5.77 10.74 -5.18
C HIS A 103 -4.42 11.27 -5.67
N PRO A 104 -3.79 10.63 -6.67
CA PRO A 104 -2.73 11.26 -7.44
C PRO A 104 -3.35 12.44 -8.20
N ALA A 105 -2.68 13.60 -8.12
CA ALA A 105 -2.97 14.76 -8.94
C ALA A 105 -2.45 14.54 -10.37
#